data_AF-A0A1Q8SUW7-F1
#
_entry.id   AF-A0A1Q8SUW7-F1
#
_cell.length_a   1.000
_cell.length_b   1.000
_cell.length_c   1.000
_cell.angle_alpha   90.00
_cell.angle_beta   90.00
_cell.angle_gamma   90.00
#
_symmetry.space_group_name_H-M   'P 1'
#
loop_
_entity.id
_entity.type
_entity.pdbx_description
1 polymer ?
#
loop_
_entity_poly.entity_id
_entity_poly.type
_entity_poly.pdbx_seq_one_letter_code
_entity_poly.pdbx_strand_id
1 'polypeptide(L)'
;MNLDATTFCYPAHQVGAAYDEHICADGVPDVDTQYHARPRENDMPSSGYRPAFYVPSKNRLVVIMDRCFGREGNACAWMADQIRMIAITRKRQKENTPCAN
;
A
#
# COMPACT_ATOMS: atom_id res chain seq x y z
N MET A 1 9.64 -11.88 6.78
CA MET A 1 9.82 -10.48 6.35
C MET A 1 11.30 -10.24 6.19
N ASN A 2 11.74 -9.72 5.05
CA ASN A 2 13.15 -9.41 4.80
C ASN A 2 13.52 -8.18 5.65
N LEU A 3 14.50 -8.32 6.57
CA LEU A 3 14.86 -7.30 7.55
C LEU A 3 15.53 -6.05 6.94
N ASP A 4 15.92 -6.12 5.67
CA ASP A 4 16.65 -5.07 4.95
C ASP A 4 15.77 -4.18 4.05
N ALA A 5 14.45 -4.35 4.07
CA ALA A 5 13.55 -3.53 3.27
C ALA A 5 13.46 -2.09 3.84
N THR A 6 13.66 -1.09 2.99
CA THR A 6 13.48 0.32 3.40
C THR A 6 12.00 0.56 3.70
N THR A 7 11.71 1.00 4.93
CA THR A 7 10.32 1.20 5.39
C THR A 7 9.89 2.65 5.23
N PHE A 8 8.72 2.84 4.62
CA PHE A 8 8.06 4.13 4.45
C PHE A 8 6.71 4.13 5.18
N CYS A 9 6.38 5.25 5.79
CA CYS A 9 5.18 5.39 6.62
C CYS A 9 4.26 6.44 6.03
N TYR A 10 2.99 6.08 5.80
CA TYR A 10 1.97 6.99 5.28
C TYR A 10 0.73 6.98 6.18
N PRO A 11 -0.02 8.10 6.28
CA PRO A 11 -1.40 8.09 6.73
C PRO A 11 -2.32 7.53 5.63
N ALA A 12 -3.50 7.05 6.00
CA ALA A 12 -4.43 6.36 5.10
C ALA A 12 -4.95 7.24 3.96
N HIS A 13 -5.07 8.55 4.18
CA HIS A 13 -5.47 9.47 3.12
C HIS A 13 -4.39 9.65 2.04
N GLN A 14 -3.15 9.20 2.29
CA GLN A 14 -2.04 9.26 1.33
C GLN A 14 -1.74 7.92 0.65
N VAL A 15 -2.61 6.90 0.79
CA VAL A 15 -2.41 5.60 0.11
C VAL A 15 -2.33 5.77 -1.41
N GLY A 16 -3.05 6.75 -1.98
CA GLY A 16 -2.92 7.12 -3.40
C GLY A 16 -1.51 7.57 -3.78
N ALA A 17 -0.90 8.46 -2.98
CA ALA A 17 0.46 8.93 -3.21
C ALA A 17 1.48 7.79 -3.04
N ALA A 18 1.30 6.94 -2.03
CA ALA A 18 2.15 5.77 -1.83
C ALA A 18 2.05 4.77 -2.99
N TYR A 19 0.87 4.59 -3.58
CA TYR A 19 0.69 3.78 -4.79
C TYR A 19 1.46 4.37 -5.98
N ASP A 20 1.27 5.66 -6.26
CA ASP A 20 1.92 6.33 -7.39
C ASP A 20 3.46 6.29 -7.25
N GLU A 21 3.98 6.50 -6.05
CA GLU A 21 5.43 6.52 -5.80
C GLU A 21 6.06 5.12 -5.78
N HIS A 22 5.42 4.16 -5.12
CA HIS A 22 6.06 2.87 -4.82
C HIS A 22 5.59 1.74 -5.74
N ILE A 23 4.31 1.70 -6.13
CA ILE A 23 3.76 0.61 -6.94
C ILE A 23 3.78 0.96 -8.43
N CYS A 24 3.34 2.16 -8.80
CA CYS A 24 3.13 2.56 -10.20
C CYS A 24 4.19 3.56 -10.68
N ALA A 25 5.46 3.17 -10.61
CA ALA A 25 6.52 3.98 -11.25
C ALA A 25 6.35 3.92 -12.77
N ASP A 26 6.46 5.06 -13.44
CA ASP A 26 6.39 5.20 -14.90
C ASP A 26 5.08 4.71 -15.53
N GLY A 27 4.00 4.66 -14.75
CA GLY A 27 2.67 4.29 -15.24
C GLY A 27 2.45 2.79 -15.44
N VAL A 28 3.38 1.95 -14.98
CA VAL A 28 3.24 0.49 -14.96
C VAL A 28 3.19 0.01 -13.50
N PRO A 29 2.05 -0.55 -13.03
CA PRO A 29 1.95 -1.08 -11.69
C PRO A 29 2.83 -2.32 -11.50
N ASP A 30 3.56 -2.38 -10.38
CA ASP A 30 4.31 -3.56 -9.97
C ASP A 30 3.36 -4.70 -9.57
N VAL A 31 3.33 -5.74 -10.40
CA VAL A 31 2.47 -6.93 -10.24
C VAL A 31 2.91 -7.86 -9.12
N ASP A 32 4.17 -7.76 -8.68
CA ASP A 32 4.75 -8.56 -7.61
C ASP A 32 4.53 -7.90 -6.24
N THR A 33 3.81 -6.78 -6.19
CA THR A 33 3.44 -6.12 -4.93
C THR A 33 2.70 -7.09 -4.01
N GLN A 34 3.25 -7.30 -2.81
CA GLN A 34 2.72 -8.20 -1.80
C GLN A 34 2.01 -7.40 -0.72
N TYR A 35 0.79 -7.81 -0.36
CA TYR A 35 0.05 -7.20 0.74
C TYR A 35 0.37 -7.89 2.05
N HIS A 36 0.70 -7.09 3.06
CA HIS A 36 1.13 -7.55 4.38
C HIS A 36 0.37 -6.83 5.48
N ALA A 37 0.49 -7.34 6.70
CA ALA A 37 0.15 -6.55 7.87
C ALA A 37 1.33 -6.51 8.83
N ARG A 38 1.58 -5.33 9.40
CA ARG A 38 2.59 -5.13 10.44
C ARG A 38 1.90 -5.17 11.80
N PRO A 39 2.33 -6.05 12.73
CA PRO A 39 1.96 -5.92 14.13
C PRO A 39 2.33 -4.52 14.62
N ARG A 40 1.48 -3.91 15.45
CA ARG A 40 1.85 -2.66 16.11
C ARG A 40 2.88 -2.98 17.19
N GLU A 41 4.14 -2.65 16.94
CA GLU A 41 5.23 -2.76 17.93
C GLU A 41 4.83 -1.96 19.19
N ASN A 42 4.61 -2.67 20.31
CA ASN A 42 4.64 -2.21 21.72
C ASN A 42 3.85 -3.16 22.67
N ASP A 43 4.06 -4.48 22.62
CA ASP A 43 3.66 -5.48 23.65
C ASP A 43 2.27 -5.33 24.33
N MET A 44 1.32 -4.64 23.71
CA MET A 44 -0.01 -4.41 24.27
C MET A 44 -0.97 -5.40 23.62
N PRO A 45 -1.67 -6.26 24.38
CA PRO A 45 -2.58 -7.28 23.84
C PRO A 45 -3.75 -6.75 22.98
N SER A 46 -3.95 -5.43 22.94
CA SER A 46 -4.91 -4.72 22.08
C SER A 46 -4.30 -4.23 20.76
N SER A 47 -3.04 -4.57 20.47
CA SER A 47 -2.25 -4.10 19.32
C SER A 47 -2.70 -4.76 18.02
N GLY A 48 -3.69 -4.18 17.36
CA GLY A 48 -4.09 -4.63 16.04
C GLY A 48 -2.98 -4.51 14.98
N TYR A 49 -3.32 -4.91 13.77
CA TYR A 49 -2.46 -4.97 12.61
C TYR A 49 -2.58 -3.70 11.78
N ARG A 50 -1.43 -3.10 11.46
CA ARG A 50 -1.32 -2.01 10.51
C ARG A 50 -1.27 -2.56 9.08
N PRO A 51 -2.11 -2.06 8.16
CA PRO A 51 -2.01 -2.41 6.76
C PRO A 51 -0.64 -2.04 6.19
N ALA A 52 -0.07 -2.91 5.38
CA ALA A 52 1.19 -2.68 4.71
C ALA A 52 1.21 -3.32 3.32
N PHE A 53 2.11 -2.85 2.47
CA PHE A 53 2.48 -3.57 1.24
C PHE A 53 3.98 -3.52 1.03
N TYR A 54 4.52 -4.57 0.44
CA TYR A 54 5.92 -4.72 0.10
C TYR A 54 6.04 -4.75 -1.42
N VAL A 55 6.98 -3.97 -1.95
CA VAL A 55 7.30 -3.89 -3.39
C VAL A 55 8.65 -4.57 -3.60
N PRO A 56 8.69 -5.85 -4.04
CA PRO A 56 9.94 -6.61 -4.13
C PRO A 56 10.96 -6.00 -5.07
N SER A 57 10.53 -5.47 -6.23
CA SER A 57 11.42 -4.89 -7.25
C SER A 57 12.24 -3.70 -6.71
N LYS A 58 11.72 -3.00 -5.70
CA LYS A 58 12.35 -1.82 -5.08
C LYS A 58 12.89 -2.11 -3.68
N ASN A 59 12.67 -3.30 -3.13
CA ASN A 59 12.93 -3.65 -1.74
C ASN A 59 12.35 -2.62 -0.74
N ARG A 60 11.09 -2.21 -0.95
CA ARG A 60 10.42 -1.19 -0.13
C ARG A 60 9.22 -1.77 0.59
N LEU A 61 9.09 -1.46 1.87
CA LEU A 61 7.91 -1.75 2.66
C LEU A 61 7.18 -0.45 2.97
N VAL A 62 5.88 -0.42 2.73
CA VAL A 62 5.03 0.73 3.01
C VAL A 62 4.03 0.34 4.10
N VAL A 63 3.92 1.15 5.15
CA VAL A 63 3.06 0.90 6.30
C VAL A 63 2.10 2.06 6.52
N ILE A 64 0.82 1.74 6.76
CA ILE A 64 -0.21 2.74 7.06
C ILE A 64 -0.35 2.89 8.58
N MET A 65 -0.04 4.09 9.08
CA MET A 65 0.21 4.31 10.51
C MET A 65 -1.06 4.62 11.32
N ASP A 66 -2.04 5.27 10.71
CA ASP A 66 -3.29 5.77 11.31
C ASP A 66 -4.48 4.81 11.15
N ARG A 67 -4.24 3.62 10.55
CA ARG A 67 -5.22 2.53 10.46
C ARG A 67 -4.73 1.30 11.20
N CYS A 68 -5.67 0.63 11.86
CA CYS A 68 -5.39 -0.56 12.66
C CYS A 68 -6.60 -1.50 12.62
N PHE A 69 -6.34 -2.80 12.51
CA PHE A 69 -7.37 -3.84 12.42
C PHE A 69 -7.14 -4.91 13.47
N GLY A 70 -8.21 -5.43 14.07
CA GLY A 70 -8.07 -6.51 15.07
C GLY A 70 -7.55 -7.84 14.51
N ARG A 71 -7.52 -8.02 13.18
CA ARG A 71 -7.06 -9.23 12.50
C ARG A 71 -6.13 -8.88 11.34
N GLU A 72 -5.07 -9.66 11.19
CA GLU A 72 -4.09 -9.54 10.10
C GLU A 72 -4.78 -9.56 8.73
N GLY A 73 -5.63 -10.55 8.48
CA GLY A 73 -6.35 -10.70 7.22
C GLY A 73 -7.20 -9.47 6.86
N ASN A 74 -7.77 -8.76 7.85
CA ASN A 74 -8.54 -7.55 7.61
C ASN A 74 -7.64 -6.38 7.19
N ALA A 75 -6.45 -6.26 7.78
CA ALA A 75 -5.47 -5.25 7.38
C ALA A 75 -4.95 -5.49 5.96
N CYS A 76 -4.62 -6.75 5.63
CA CYS A 76 -4.21 -7.14 4.27
C CYS A 76 -5.32 -6.89 3.24
N ALA A 77 -6.55 -7.32 3.54
CA ALA A 77 -7.70 -7.13 2.65
C ALA A 77 -8.02 -5.65 2.42
N TRP A 78 -7.97 -4.84 3.48
CA TRP A 78 -8.15 -3.39 3.36
C TRP A 78 -7.08 -2.78 2.44
N MET A 79 -5.80 -3.15 2.61
CA MET A 79 -4.74 -2.62 1.74
C MET A 79 -4.96 -3.01 0.28
N ALA A 80 -5.25 -4.29 0.01
CA ALA A 80 -5.51 -4.78 -1.34
C ALA A 80 -6.70 -4.05 -2.00
N ASP A 81 -7.77 -3.80 -1.25
CA ASP A 81 -8.93 -3.05 -1.73
C ASP A 81 -8.59 -1.59 -2.06
N GLN A 82 -7.85 -0.89 -1.19
CA GLN A 82 -7.41 0.48 -1.46
C GLN A 82 -6.56 0.57 -2.74
N ILE A 83 -5.55 -0.29 -2.87
CA ILE A 83 -4.68 -0.33 -4.05
C ILE A 83 -5.48 -0.65 -5.33
N ARG A 84 -6.42 -1.61 -5.26
CA ARG A 84 -7.33 -1.93 -6.37
C ARG A 84 -8.15 -0.72 -6.79
N MET A 85 -8.77 -0.02 -5.84
CA MET A 85 -9.61 1.15 -6.12
C MET A 85 -8.80 2.30 -6.72
N ILE A 86 -7.58 2.54 -6.22
CA ILE A 86 -6.66 3.52 -6.79
C ILE A 86 -6.26 3.14 -8.22
N ALA A 87 -5.84 1.89 -8.45
CA ALA A 87 -5.45 1.42 -9.78
C ALA A 87 -6.58 1.57 -10.82
N ILE A 88 -7.82 1.21 -10.45
CA ILE A 88 -9.01 1.40 -11.30
C ILE A 88 -9.23 2.90 -11.58
N THR A 89 -9.12 3.74 -10.56
CA THR A 89 -9.33 5.19 -10.69
C THR A 89 -8.28 5.83 -11.59
N ARG A 90 -7.01 5.48 -11.42
CA ARG A 90 -5.89 5.94 -12.25
C ARG A 90 -6.01 5.47 -13.70
N LYS A 91 -6.39 4.21 -13.92
CA LYS A 91 -6.65 3.68 -15.26
C LYS A 91 -7.76 4.47 -15.96
N ARG A 92 -8.89 4.71 -15.28
CA ARG A 92 -9.99 5.52 -15.82
C ARG A 92 -9.58 6.96 -16.09
N GLN A 93 -8.76 7.58 -15.23
CA GLN A 93 -8.25 8.93 -15.47
C GLN A 93 -7.37 8.98 -16.73
N LYS A 94 -6.49 7.99 -16.94
CA LYS A 94 -5.66 7.91 -18.15
C LYS A 94 -6.49 7.72 -19.42
N GLU A 95 -7.53 6.88 -19.38
CA GLU A 95 -8.46 6.68 -20.50
C GLU A 95 -9.31 7.93 -20.80
N ASN A 96 -9.68 8.70 -19.77
CA ASN A 96 -10.48 9.92 -19.90
C ASN A 96 -9.65 11.19 -20.13
N THR A 97 -8.31 11.11 -20.12
CA THR A 97 -7.46 12.25 -20.48
C THR A 97 -7.41 12.29 -22.01
N PRO A 98 -8.12 13.22 -22.69
CA PRO A 98 -8.00 13.34 -24.13
C PRO A 98 -6.54 13.69 -24.43
N CYS A 99 -5.94 13.09 -25.46
CA CYS A 99 -4.68 13.59 -26.01
C CYS A 99 -4.81 15.11 -26.18
N ALA A 100 -4.10 15.87 -25.36
CA ALA A 100 -3.88 17.27 -25.65
C ALA A 100 -3.04 17.30 -26.95
N ASN A 101 -3.60 17.96 -27.97
CA ASN A 101 -3.00 18.15 -29.30
C ASN A 101 -1.57 18.67 -29.23
#